data_AF-A0A328T0J4-F1
#
_entry.id   AF-A0A328T0J4-F1
#
_cell.length_a   1.000
_cell.length_b   1.000
_cell.length_c   1.000
_cell.angle_alpha   90.00
_cell.angle_beta   90.00
_cell.angle_gamma   90.00
#
_symmetry.space_group_name_H-M   'P 1'
#
loop_
_entity.id
_entity.type
_entity.pdbx_description
1 polymer ?
#
loop_
_entity_poly.entity_id
_entity_poly.type
_entity_poly.pdbx_seq_one_letter_code
_entity_poly.pdbx_strand_id
1 'polypeptide(L)'
;MKKIRWYAWAAMLGVAMLLVEVYAHAGLRAQPVVGAAVASQARLQAPLRHTYLVAGAHALQWTPFMRDPAMRLAESVWGDAFVPIREHPELALYELGDASHGVVHALLAPMYWGAPLFLLLAAIGYALRPRRVHVMGSGNH
;
A
#
# COMPACT_ATOMS: atom_id res chain seq x y z
N MET A 1 -9.92 31.33 4.05
CA MET A 1 -9.64 29.87 4.02
C MET A 1 -8.68 29.57 2.87
N LYS A 2 -7.46 29.09 3.13
CA LYS A 2 -6.50 28.73 2.07
C LYS A 2 -7.15 27.64 1.21
N LYS A 3 -7.30 27.85 -0.10
CA LYS A 3 -7.76 26.81 -1.04
C LYS A 3 -6.77 25.65 -0.98
N ILE A 4 -7.06 24.63 -0.17
CA ILE A 4 -6.32 23.37 -0.21
C ILE A 4 -6.48 22.86 -1.63
N ARG A 5 -5.36 22.77 -2.33
CA ARG A 5 -5.33 22.46 -3.76
C ARG A 5 -5.62 20.97 -3.89
N TRP A 6 -6.46 20.57 -4.85
CA TRP A 6 -6.94 19.20 -5.03
C TRP A 6 -5.81 18.13 -4.97
N TYR A 7 -4.60 18.47 -5.44
CA TYR A 7 -3.45 17.57 -5.39
C TYR A 7 -2.97 17.26 -3.97
N ALA A 8 -3.22 18.13 -2.99
CA ALA A 8 -2.92 17.87 -1.59
C ALA A 8 -3.90 16.85 -0.99
N TRP A 9 -5.17 16.91 -1.39
CA TRP A 9 -6.15 15.86 -1.05
C TRP A 9 -5.79 14.53 -1.70
N ALA A 10 -5.41 14.54 -2.98
CA ALA A 10 -4.93 13.34 -3.67
C ALA A 10 -3.67 12.77 -3.00
N ALA A 11 -2.71 13.61 -2.61
CA ALA A 11 -1.52 13.17 -1.89
C ALA A 11 -1.88 12.53 -0.56
N MET A 12 -2.74 13.17 0.22
CA MET A 12 -3.16 12.67 1.53
C MET A 12 -3.88 11.32 1.41
N LEU A 13 -4.79 11.19 0.44
CA LEU A 13 -5.51 9.94 0.18
C LEU A 13 -4.55 8.83 -0.28
N GLY A 14 -3.64 9.14 -1.21
CA GLY A 14 -2.63 8.21 -1.70
C GLY A 14 -1.68 7.74 -0.60
N VAL A 15 -1.22 8.63 0.27
CA VAL A 15 -0.40 8.29 1.44
C VAL A 15 -1.20 7.44 2.44
N ALA A 16 -2.45 7.79 2.73
CA ALA A 16 -3.28 7.00 3.64
C ALA A 16 -3.50 5.57 3.12
N MET A 17 -3.81 5.42 1.83
CA MET A 17 -3.95 4.11 1.19
C MET A 17 -2.64 3.33 1.23
N LEU A 18 -1.52 3.98 0.91
CA LEU A 18 -0.20 3.37 0.96
C LEU A 18 0.11 2.83 2.36
N LEU A 19 -0.17 3.60 3.41
CA LEU A 19 0.10 3.18 4.79
C LEU A 19 -0.73 1.95 5.17
N VAL A 20 -2.02 1.91 4.81
CA VAL A 20 -2.89 0.76 5.06
C VAL A 20 -2.40 -0.48 4.30
N GLU A 21 -2.06 -0.33 3.02
CA GLU A 21 -1.52 -1.41 2.19
C GLU A 21 -0.22 -1.97 2.73
N VAL A 22 0.73 -1.09 3.07
CA VAL A 22 2.00 -1.48 3.69
C VAL A 22 1.78 -2.20 5.01
N TYR A 23 0.83 -1.73 5.82
CA TYR A 23 0.52 -2.32 7.12
C TYR A 23 -0.10 -3.72 7.01
N ALA A 24 -1.08 -3.90 6.12
CA ALA A 24 -1.69 -5.20 5.86
C ALA A 24 -0.66 -6.19 5.30
N HIS A 25 0.15 -5.77 4.32
CA HIS A 25 1.20 -6.59 3.74
C HIS A 25 2.34 -6.88 4.73
N ALA A 26 2.61 -6.01 5.70
CA ALA A 26 3.54 -6.29 6.77
C ALA A 26 3.08 -7.49 7.62
N GLY A 27 1.80 -7.52 7.98
CA GLY A 27 1.18 -8.66 8.66
C GLY A 27 1.25 -9.94 7.85
N LEU A 28 0.92 -9.87 6.56
CA LEU A 28 1.00 -11.01 5.65
C LEU A 28 2.43 -11.56 5.57
N ARG A 29 3.43 -10.67 5.48
CA ARG A 29 4.84 -11.05 5.43
C ARG A 29 5.32 -11.69 6.73
N ALA A 30 4.76 -11.28 7.87
CA ALA A 30 5.11 -11.80 9.19
C ALA A 30 4.56 -13.22 9.45
N GLN A 31 3.65 -13.72 8.61
CA GLN A 31 3.15 -15.10 8.70
C GLN A 31 4.26 -16.10 8.30
N PRO A 32 4.63 -17.09 9.14
CA PRO A 32 5.84 -17.91 8.94
C PRO A 32 5.90 -18.69 7.62
N VAL A 33 4.81 -19.37 7.26
CA VAL A 33 4.73 -20.23 6.07
C VAL A 33 4.18 -19.43 4.89
N VAL A 34 2.99 -18.85 5.07
CA VAL A 34 2.27 -18.10 4.02
C VAL A 34 3.08 -16.89 3.55
N GLY A 35 3.62 -16.11 4.49
CA GLY A 35 4.36 -14.90 4.15
C GLY A 35 5.68 -15.17 3.42
N ALA A 36 6.29 -16.33 3.62
CA ALA A 36 7.48 -16.74 2.87
C ALA A 36 7.13 -17.18 1.44
N ALA A 37 6.08 -18.01 1.28
CA ALA A 37 5.61 -18.48 -0.02
C ALA A 37 5.11 -17.32 -0.90
N VAL A 38 4.31 -16.41 -0.34
CA VAL A 38 3.84 -15.23 -1.07
C VAL A 38 5.01 -14.32 -1.47
N ALA A 39 5.99 -14.10 -0.59
CA ALA A 39 7.11 -13.20 -0.87
C ALA A 39 8.03 -13.71 -1.97
N SER A 40 8.28 -15.02 -2.04
CA SER A 40 9.13 -15.63 -3.07
C SER A 40 8.50 -15.48 -4.46
N GLN A 41 7.20 -15.70 -4.57
CA GLN A 41 6.46 -15.54 -5.83
C GLN A 41 6.24 -14.08 -6.21
N ALA A 42 5.92 -13.21 -5.25
CA ALA A 42 5.63 -11.81 -5.50
C ALA A 42 6.80 -11.09 -6.18
N ARG A 43 8.04 -11.47 -5.86
CA ARG A 43 9.24 -10.91 -6.50
C ARG A 43 9.24 -11.09 -8.03
N LEU A 44 8.65 -12.17 -8.53
CA LEU A 44 8.64 -12.52 -9.95
C LEU A 44 7.35 -12.12 -10.66
N GLN A 45 6.20 -12.29 -9.98
CA GLN A 45 4.89 -12.20 -10.64
C GLN A 45 4.08 -10.95 -10.24
N ALA A 46 4.39 -10.32 -9.09
CA ALA A 46 3.61 -9.23 -8.54
C ALA A 46 4.53 -8.16 -7.90
N PRO A 47 5.26 -7.37 -8.70
CA PRO A 47 6.31 -6.46 -8.21
C PRO A 47 5.78 -5.37 -7.26
N LEU A 48 4.55 -4.90 -7.47
CA LEU A 48 3.91 -3.94 -6.56
C LEU A 48 3.64 -4.56 -5.18
N ARG A 49 3.06 -5.77 -5.13
CA ARG A 49 2.89 -6.53 -3.89
C ARG A 49 4.24 -6.78 -3.21
N HIS A 50 5.27 -7.15 -3.97
CA HIS A 50 6.62 -7.31 -3.43
C HIS A 50 7.11 -6.03 -2.75
N THR A 51 6.85 -4.87 -3.36
CA THR A 51 7.21 -3.57 -2.79
C THR A 51 6.51 -3.32 -1.45
N TYR A 52 5.21 -3.62 -1.34
CA TYR A 52 4.47 -3.50 -0.07
C TYR A 52 4.96 -4.48 0.99
N LEU A 53 5.30 -5.72 0.62
CA LEU A 53 5.85 -6.71 1.55
C LEU A 53 7.21 -6.27 2.12
N VAL A 54 8.09 -5.73 1.26
CA VAL A 54 9.42 -5.24 1.67
C VAL A 54 9.28 -4.00 2.54
N ALA A 55 8.46 -3.04 2.12
CA ALA A 55 8.19 -1.83 2.90
C ALA A 55 7.57 -2.17 4.27
N GLY A 56 6.64 -3.12 4.30
CA GLY A 56 5.98 -3.57 5.53
C GLY A 56 6.93 -4.29 6.48
N ALA A 57 7.81 -5.16 5.96
CA ALA A 57 8.84 -5.81 6.76
C ALA A 57 9.78 -4.78 7.42
N HIS A 58 10.22 -3.77 6.66
CA HIS A 58 11.00 -2.67 7.21
C HIS A 58 10.21 -1.86 8.23
N ALA A 59 8.94 -1.56 7.98
CA ALA A 59 8.11 -0.82 8.94
C ALA A 59 8.04 -1.53 10.29
N LEU A 60 7.82 -2.86 10.31
CA LEU A 60 7.78 -3.65 11.54
C LEU A 60 9.12 -3.76 12.28
N GLN A 61 10.26 -3.51 11.63
CA GLN A 61 11.54 -3.42 12.34
C GLN A 61 11.57 -2.19 13.25
N TRP A 62 10.96 -1.09 12.82
CA TRP A 62 10.86 0.16 13.61
C TRP A 62 9.67 0.17 14.56
N THR A 63 8.62 -0.62 14.27
CA THR A 63 7.40 -0.70 15.07
C THR A 63 7.08 -2.15 15.49
N PRO A 64 7.95 -2.83 16.24
CA PRO A 64 7.77 -4.24 16.58
C PRO A 64 6.47 -4.52 17.35
N PHE A 65 6.01 -3.56 18.17
CA PHE A 65 4.74 -3.63 18.90
C PHE A 65 3.50 -3.70 17.99
N MET A 66 3.64 -3.34 16.70
CA MET A 66 2.57 -3.41 15.71
C MET A 66 2.46 -4.77 15.02
N ARG A 67 3.38 -5.71 15.28
CA ARG A 67 3.43 -7.01 14.58
C ARG A 67 2.14 -7.81 14.74
N ASP A 68 1.69 -8.05 15.96
CA ASP A 68 0.49 -8.87 16.19
C ASP A 68 -0.78 -8.23 15.63
N PRO A 69 -1.05 -6.92 15.82
CA PRO A 69 -2.21 -6.31 15.16
C PRO A 69 -2.10 -6.28 13.63
N ALA A 70 -0.89 -6.18 13.05
CA ALA A 70 -0.72 -6.31 11.61
C ALA A 70 -1.05 -7.73 11.12
N MET A 71 -0.58 -8.76 11.83
CA MET A 71 -0.89 -10.16 11.52
C MET A 71 -2.39 -10.44 11.59
N ARG A 72 -3.09 -9.91 12.61
CA ARG A 72 -4.56 -9.99 12.72
C ARG A 72 -5.28 -9.31 11.57
N LEU A 73 -4.78 -8.16 11.11
CA LEU A 73 -5.33 -7.52 9.91
C LEU A 73 -5.10 -8.38 8.66
N ALA A 74 -3.91 -8.96 8.50
CA ALA A 74 -3.64 -9.84 7.38
C ALA A 74 -4.54 -11.09 7.39
N GLU A 75 -4.80 -11.66 8.57
CA GLU A 75 -5.75 -12.76 8.76
C GLU A 75 -7.18 -12.35 8.41
N SER A 76 -7.63 -11.14 8.77
CA SER A 76 -8.98 -10.68 8.41
C SER A 76 -9.13 -10.36 6.91
N VAL A 77 -8.03 -10.09 6.22
CA VAL A 77 -8.02 -9.79 4.78
C VAL A 77 -7.84 -11.06 3.94
N TRP A 78 -6.93 -11.96 4.31
CA TRP A 78 -6.50 -13.09 3.49
C TRP A 78 -6.55 -14.45 4.22
N GLY A 79 -7.14 -14.51 5.42
CA GLY A 79 -7.15 -15.72 6.24
C GLY A 79 -7.74 -16.93 5.53
N ASP A 80 -8.75 -16.73 4.69
CA ASP A 80 -9.38 -17.78 3.88
C ASP A 80 -8.36 -18.48 2.95
N ALA A 81 -7.37 -17.73 2.46
CA ALA A 81 -6.32 -18.27 1.59
C ALA A 81 -5.19 -18.97 2.36
N PHE A 82 -5.10 -18.83 3.69
CA PHE A 82 -3.93 -19.32 4.42
C PHE A 82 -3.82 -20.84 4.45
N VAL A 83 -4.95 -21.56 4.55
CA VAL A 83 -5.00 -23.01 4.50
C VAL A 83 -4.52 -23.54 3.14
N PRO A 84 -5.13 -23.15 2.00
CA PRO A 84 -4.69 -23.66 0.71
C PRO A 84 -3.25 -23.24 0.37
N ILE A 85 -2.78 -22.06 0.80
CA ILE A 85 -1.37 -21.67 0.61
C ILE A 85 -0.40 -22.56 1.43
N ARG A 86 -0.81 -23.04 2.60
CA ARG A 86 0.03 -23.96 3.39
C ARG A 86 0.10 -25.34 2.76
N GLU A 87 -0.99 -25.79 2.14
CA GLU A 87 -1.07 -27.07 1.44
C GLU A 87 -0.32 -27.03 0.10
N HIS A 88 -0.46 -25.91 -0.63
CA HIS A 88 0.09 -25.68 -1.97
C HIS A 88 0.87 -24.35 -2.05
N PRO A 89 2.04 -24.23 -1.40
CA PRO A 89 2.82 -22.99 -1.37
C PRO A 89 3.32 -22.54 -2.76
N GLU A 90 3.40 -23.45 -3.73
CA GLU A 90 3.70 -23.17 -5.13
C GLU A 90 2.58 -22.44 -5.87
N LEU A 91 1.36 -22.39 -5.32
CA LEU A 91 0.23 -21.63 -5.85
C LEU A 91 -0.09 -20.39 -5.02
N ALA A 92 0.83 -19.95 -4.15
CA ALA A 92 0.54 -18.96 -3.12
C ALA A 92 -0.12 -17.67 -3.61
N LEU A 93 0.35 -17.07 -4.71
CA LEU A 93 -0.27 -15.84 -5.25
C LEU A 93 -1.63 -16.09 -5.89
N TYR A 94 -1.81 -17.25 -6.53
CA TYR A 94 -3.09 -17.63 -7.11
C TYR A 94 -4.12 -17.77 -5.99
N GLU A 95 -3.83 -18.58 -4.97
CA GLU A 95 -4.71 -18.79 -3.81
C GLU A 95 -5.00 -17.49 -3.05
N LEU A 96 -4.00 -16.61 -2.91
CA LEU A 96 -4.19 -15.32 -2.24
C LEU A 96 -5.15 -14.39 -2.99
N GLY A 97 -5.26 -14.53 -4.32
CA GLY A 97 -6.22 -13.78 -5.14
C GLY A 97 -7.56 -14.48 -5.28
N ASP A 98 -7.56 -15.81 -5.43
CA ASP A 98 -8.73 -16.62 -5.72
C ASP A 98 -9.54 -16.95 -4.46
N ALA A 99 -8.90 -17.26 -3.33
CA ALA A 99 -9.61 -17.67 -2.11
C ALA A 99 -10.06 -16.49 -1.24
N SER A 100 -9.52 -15.28 -1.46
CA SER A 100 -9.77 -14.12 -0.58
C SER A 100 -11.02 -13.33 -0.97
N HIS A 101 -12.14 -13.58 -0.29
CA HIS A 101 -13.44 -12.98 -0.62
C HIS A 101 -14.06 -12.12 0.49
N GLY A 102 -13.37 -11.94 1.62
CA GLY A 102 -13.89 -11.19 2.76
C GLY A 102 -14.20 -9.72 2.47
N VAL A 103 -15.10 -9.13 3.26
CA VAL A 103 -15.45 -7.69 3.16
C VAL A 103 -14.22 -6.79 3.30
N VAL A 104 -13.30 -7.15 4.19
CA VAL A 104 -12.05 -6.41 4.40
C VAL A 104 -11.15 -6.49 3.16
N HIS A 105 -11.10 -7.64 2.49
CA HIS A 105 -10.42 -7.79 1.20
C HIS A 105 -11.04 -6.90 0.13
N ALA A 106 -12.37 -6.89 0.01
CA ALA A 106 -13.07 -6.05 -0.96
C ALA A 106 -12.79 -4.54 -0.78
N LEU A 107 -12.53 -4.10 0.47
CA LEU A 107 -12.14 -2.73 0.77
C LEU A 107 -10.66 -2.45 0.45
N LEU A 108 -9.74 -3.40 0.71
CA LEU A 108 -8.31 -3.23 0.42
C LEU A 108 -7.99 -3.39 -1.07
N ALA A 109 -8.68 -4.27 -1.79
CA ALA A 109 -8.45 -4.53 -3.20
C ALA A 109 -8.35 -3.26 -4.09
N PRO A 110 -9.25 -2.26 -3.98
CA PRO A 110 -9.09 -1.00 -4.71
C PRO A 110 -7.94 -0.13 -4.18
N MET A 111 -7.56 -0.23 -2.90
CA MET A 111 -6.46 0.54 -2.30
C MET A 111 -5.09 0.11 -2.84
N TYR A 112 -4.94 -1.18 -3.16
CA TYR A 112 -3.72 -1.75 -3.75
C TYR A 112 -3.23 -0.96 -4.98
N TRP A 113 -4.15 -0.65 -5.90
CA TRP A 113 -3.88 0.20 -7.07
C TRP A 113 -4.16 1.69 -6.83
N GLY A 114 -5.07 2.00 -5.92
CA GLY A 114 -5.43 3.38 -5.56
C GLY A 114 -4.22 4.16 -5.03
N ALA A 115 -3.42 3.56 -4.14
CA ALA A 115 -2.26 4.23 -3.56
C ALA A 115 -1.30 4.84 -4.61
N PRO A 116 -0.72 4.05 -5.55
CA PRO A 116 0.19 4.62 -6.55
C PRO A 116 -0.53 5.59 -7.50
N LEU A 117 -1.79 5.34 -7.84
CA LEU A 117 -2.55 6.20 -8.74
C LEU A 117 -2.78 7.60 -8.14
N PHE A 118 -3.22 7.68 -6.88
CA PHE A 118 -3.45 8.96 -6.20
C PHE A 118 -2.15 9.73 -5.96
N LEU A 119 -1.05 9.04 -5.65
CA LEU A 119 0.27 9.66 -5.53
C LEU A 119 0.75 10.22 -6.87
N LEU A 120 0.52 9.50 -7.97
CA LEU A 120 0.86 9.98 -9.31
C LEU A 120 0.03 11.22 -9.69
N LEU A 121 -1.28 11.20 -9.46
CA LEU A 121 -2.16 12.36 -9.69
C LEU A 121 -1.74 13.57 -8.87
N ALA A 122 -1.36 13.35 -7.60
CA ALA A 122 -0.83 14.40 -6.75
C ALA A 122 0.47 14.99 -7.29
N ALA A 123 1.40 14.15 -7.75
CA ALA A 123 2.66 14.58 -8.36
C ALA A 123 2.43 15.41 -9.62
N ILE A 124 1.52 14.97 -10.50
CA ILE A 124 1.13 15.71 -11.71
C ILE A 124 0.52 17.07 -11.33
N GLY A 125 -0.44 17.08 -10.40
CA GLY A 125 -1.08 18.33 -9.96
C GLY A 125 -0.12 19.30 -9.29
N TYR A 126 0.89 18.78 -8.58
CA TYR A 126 1.97 19.56 -8.00
C TYR A 126 2.88 20.13 -9.08
N ALA A 127 3.25 19.35 -10.10
CA ALA A 127 4.11 19.78 -11.19
C ALA A 127 3.45 20.87 -12.06
N LEU A 128 2.16 20.71 -12.37
CA LEU A 128 1.36 21.64 -13.17
C LEU A 128 0.88 22.87 -12.39
N ARG A 129 1.31 23.03 -11.14
CA ARG A 129 0.85 24.14 -10.31
C ARG A 129 1.27 25.49 -10.91
N PRO A 130 0.38 26.50 -10.99
CA PRO A 130 0.80 27.85 -11.31
C PRO A 130 1.79 28.32 -10.25
N ARG A 131 3.04 28.60 -10.66
CA ARG A 131 4.03 29.25 -9.80
C ARG A 131 3.71 30.73 -9.81
N ARG A 132 3.42 31.31 -8.65
CA ARG A 132 3.32 32.77 -8.52
C ARG A 132 4.71 33.35 -8.75
N VAL A 133 4.95 33.86 -9.95
CA VAL A 133 6.13 34.67 -10.24
C VAL A 133 5.90 36.00 -9.54
N HIS A 134 6.53 36.21 -8.38
CA HIS A 134 6.59 37.56 -7.83
C HIS A 134 7.56 38.33 -8.72
N VAL A 135 7.02 39.22 -9.56
CA VAL A 135 7.83 40.19 -10.29
C VAL A 135 8.42 41.12 -9.24
N MET A 136 9.67 40.88 -8.88
CA MET A 136 10.49 41.78 -8.07
C MET A 136 10.92 42.92 -9.00
N GLY A 137 10.04 43.91 -9.15
CA GLY A 137 10.20 44.93 -10.18
C GLY A 137 9.08 45.94 -10.21
N SER A 138 8.78 46.56 -9.08
CA SER A 138 8.24 47.92 -9.10
C SER A 138 9.26 48.78 -8.35
N GLY A 139 10.38 49.01 -9.03
CA GLY A 139 11.34 50.03 -8.61
C GLY A 139 10.65 51.39 -8.64
N ASN A 140 10.90 52.16 -7.58
CA ASN A 140 10.56 53.56 -7.45
C ASN A 140 10.71 54.33 -8.77
N HIS A 141 9.63 54.97 -9.21
CA HIS A 141 9.68 56.21 -9.96
C HIS A 141 8.86 57.25 -9.21
#